data_AF-A0A645HFR9-F1
#
_entry.id   AF-A0A645HFR9-F1
#
_cell.length_a   1.000
_cell.length_b   1.000
_cell.length_c   1.000
_cell.angle_alpha   90.00
_cell.angle_beta   90.00
_cell.angle_gamma   90.00
#
_symmetry.space_group_name_H-M   'P 1'
#
loop_
_entity.id
_entity.type
_entity.pdbx_description
1 polymer ?
#
loop_
_entity_poly.entity_id
_entity_poly.type
_entity_poly.pdbx_seq_one_letter_code
_entity_poly.pdbx_strand_id
1 'polypeptide(L)'
;MLLLQSHGLIKLSDKAGLEATELDIVENSKKLRFKAIEAAQLPRVLPDVDGAIINGNYALEAGLNPTKDALLIEGSESPYVNIVAVREDHKNDKKFEVLIKYLRSEKVAEFILSKYNGGVVPAF
;
A
#
# COMPACT_ATOMS: atom_id res chain seq x y z
N MET A 1 -4.36 4.75 7.52
CA MET A 1 -5.04 6.04 7.76
C MET A 1 -4.42 7.22 7.00
N LEU A 2 -3.10 7.23 6.76
CA LEU A 2 -2.39 8.33 6.10
C LEU A 2 -2.93 8.71 4.71
N LEU A 3 -3.36 7.74 3.90
CA LEU A 3 -3.98 8.00 2.59
C LEU A 3 -5.20 8.93 2.68
N LEU A 4 -6.04 8.77 3.70
CA LEU A 4 -7.23 9.61 3.87
C LEU A 4 -6.86 11.01 4.37
N GLN A 5 -5.83 11.11 5.22
CA GLN A 5 -5.30 12.38 5.68
C GLN A 5 -4.65 13.17 4.54
N SER A 6 -3.84 12.53 3.68
CA SER A 6 -3.18 13.21 2.56
C SER A 6 -4.18 13.78 1.54
N HIS A 7 -5.39 13.24 1.49
CA HIS A 7 -6.50 13.73 0.67
C HIS A 7 -7.51 14.60 1.44
N GLY A 8 -7.20 15.00 2.68
CA GLY A 8 -8.01 15.93 3.48
C GLY A 8 -9.38 15.39 3.90
N LEU A 9 -9.59 14.06 3.88
CA LEU A 9 -10.87 13.46 4.27
C LEU A 9 -11.04 13.36 5.79
N ILE A 10 -9.92 13.25 6.49
CA ILE A 10 -9.80 13.22 7.95
C ILE A 10 -8.54 13.97 8.36
N LYS A 11 -8.42 14.30 9.64
CA LYS A 11 -7.18 14.75 10.26
C LYS A 11 -6.81 13.80 11.39
N LEU A 12 -5.55 13.41 11.45
CA LEU A 12 -4.98 12.56 12.50
C LEU A 12 -4.22 13.43 13.51
N SER A 13 -4.06 12.92 14.72
CA SER A 13 -3.16 13.48 15.72
C SER A 13 -1.72 13.42 15.22
N ASP A 14 -0.96 14.51 15.38
CA ASP A 14 0.46 14.58 14.99
C ASP A 14 1.33 13.51 15.68
N LYS A 15 0.85 12.98 16.81
CA LYS A 15 1.53 11.95 17.59
C LYS A 15 1.40 10.53 17.02
N ALA A 16 0.45 10.31 16.11
CA ALA A 16 0.09 8.97 15.64
C ALA A 16 1.12 8.38 14.66
N GLY A 17 1.80 9.25 13.90
CA GLY A 17 2.85 8.85 12.97
C GLY A 17 2.38 7.80 11.94
N LEU A 18 3.26 6.84 11.64
CA LEU A 18 2.99 5.77 10.66
C LEU A 18 2.03 4.68 11.18
N GLU A 19 1.82 4.62 12.50
CA GLU A 19 1.00 3.60 13.16
C GLU A 19 -0.44 4.07 13.43
N ALA A 20 -0.83 5.21 12.82
CA ALA A 20 -2.11 5.84 13.05
C ALA A 20 -3.31 4.89 12.79
N THR A 21 -4.19 4.82 13.78
CA THR A 21 -5.44 4.05 13.78
C THR A 21 -6.65 4.97 13.66
N GLU A 22 -7.85 4.41 13.61
CA GLU A 22 -9.11 5.15 13.66
C GLU A 22 -9.31 5.93 14.97
N LEU A 23 -8.62 5.55 16.05
CA LEU A 23 -8.69 6.24 17.35
C LEU A 23 -7.90 7.56 17.34
N ASP A 24 -6.99 7.73 16.38
CA ASP A 24 -6.13 8.90 16.26
C ASP A 24 -6.78 10.03 15.44
N ILE A 25 -8.01 9.85 14.98
CA ILE A 25 -8.74 10.85 14.18
C ILE A 25 -9.20 12.01 15.06
N VAL A 26 -8.67 13.20 14.80
CA VAL A 26 -9.03 14.45 15.51
C VAL A 26 -10.06 15.30 14.76
N GLU A 27 -10.17 15.14 13.43
CA GLU A 27 -11.23 15.80 12.63
C GLU A 27 -11.79 14.83 11.58
N ASN A 28 -13.13 14.77 11.48
CA ASN A 28 -13.87 13.92 10.55
C ASN A 28 -15.18 14.63 10.12
N SER A 29 -15.04 15.68 9.31
CA SER A 29 -16.17 16.53 8.87
C SER A 29 -17.24 15.74 8.10
N LYS A 30 -16.84 14.68 7.39
CA LYS A 30 -17.70 13.79 6.62
C LYS A 30 -18.37 12.69 7.46
N LYS A 31 -18.08 12.61 8.77
CA LYS A 31 -18.62 11.61 9.71
C LYS A 31 -18.45 10.16 9.20
N LEU A 32 -17.32 9.90 8.56
CA LEU A 32 -16.96 8.57 8.07
C LEU A 32 -16.90 7.57 9.22
N ARG A 33 -17.39 6.34 9.01
CA ARG A 33 -17.29 5.25 9.98
C ARG A 33 -16.26 4.24 9.51
N PHE A 34 -15.32 3.91 10.38
CA PHE A 34 -14.25 2.96 10.09
C PHE A 34 -14.53 1.62 10.75
N LYS A 35 -14.27 0.54 10.02
CA LYS A 35 -14.30 -0.83 10.53
C LYS A 35 -12.98 -1.49 10.18
N ALA A 36 -12.21 -1.87 11.20
CA ALA A 36 -10.99 -2.63 11.01
C ALA A 36 -11.36 -4.06 10.58
N ILE A 37 -10.85 -4.47 9.41
CA ILE A 37 -11.06 -5.78 8.82
C ILE A 37 -9.69 -6.30 8.38
N GLU A 38 -9.49 -7.61 8.50
CA GLU A 38 -8.28 -8.27 8.00
C GLU A 38 -8.08 -7.99 6.50
N ALA A 39 -6.85 -7.67 6.11
CA ALA A 39 -6.54 -7.10 4.81
C ALA A 39 -6.97 -7.98 3.62
N ALA A 40 -6.81 -9.30 3.72
CA ALA A 40 -7.20 -10.24 2.66
C ALA A 40 -8.73 -10.34 2.48
N GLN A 41 -9.53 -9.94 3.48
CA GLN A 41 -10.99 -9.90 3.36
C GLN A 41 -11.51 -8.63 2.69
N LEU A 42 -10.69 -7.57 2.58
CA LEU A 42 -11.15 -6.26 2.11
C LEU A 42 -11.78 -6.27 0.70
N PRO A 43 -11.24 -6.99 -0.31
CA PRO A 43 -11.89 -7.06 -1.62
C PRO A 43 -13.27 -7.73 -1.57
N ARG A 44 -13.45 -8.73 -0.68
CA ARG A 44 -14.72 -9.46 -0.55
C ARG A 44 -15.82 -8.61 0.05
N VAL A 45 -15.48 -7.74 1.00
CA VAL A 45 -16.45 -6.89 1.70
C VAL A 45 -16.72 -5.57 0.98
N LEU A 46 -15.96 -5.24 -0.07
CA LEU A 46 -16.11 -4.00 -0.84
C LEU A 46 -17.55 -3.73 -1.31
N PRO A 47 -18.35 -4.73 -1.78
CA PRO A 47 -19.75 -4.51 -2.16
C PRO A 47 -20.69 -4.11 -1.01
N ASP A 48 -20.30 -4.37 0.23
CA ASP A 48 -21.12 -4.14 1.44
C ASP A 48 -20.78 -2.81 2.15
N VAL A 49 -19.85 -2.03 1.61
CA VAL A 49 -19.37 -0.76 2.19
C VAL A 49 -19.27 0.33 1.13
N ASP A 50 -19.26 1.59 1.57
CA ASP A 50 -19.11 2.74 0.66
C ASP A 50 -17.69 2.83 0.05
N GLY A 51 -16.71 2.17 0.66
CA GLY A 51 -15.33 2.07 0.17
C GLY A 51 -14.44 1.25 1.10
N ALA A 52 -13.35 0.72 0.55
CA ALA A 52 -12.33 -0.01 1.30
C ALA A 52 -10.92 0.46 0.90
N ILE A 53 -10.01 0.51 1.86
CA ILE A 53 -8.59 0.80 1.63
C ILE A 53 -7.85 -0.52 1.48
N ILE A 54 -7.67 -0.98 0.25
CA ILE A 54 -7.20 -2.34 -0.08
C ILE A 54 -5.71 -2.31 -0.45
N ASN A 55 -4.89 -3.21 0.10
CA ASN A 55 -3.51 -3.39 -0.35
C ASN A 55 -3.45 -3.78 -1.83
N GLY A 56 -2.47 -3.25 -2.56
CA GLY A 56 -2.36 -3.45 -4.01
C GLY A 56 -2.32 -4.93 -4.43
N ASN A 57 -1.66 -5.81 -3.66
CA ASN A 57 -1.62 -7.24 -3.97
C ASN A 57 -3.02 -7.88 -3.91
N TYR A 58 -3.81 -7.59 -2.88
CA TYR A 58 -5.17 -8.14 -2.73
C TYR A 58 -6.15 -7.53 -3.74
N ALA A 59 -5.97 -6.26 -4.10
CA ALA A 59 -6.75 -5.64 -5.17
C ALA A 59 -6.51 -6.37 -6.50
N LEU A 60 -5.25 -6.58 -6.87
CA LEU A 60 -4.88 -7.28 -8.11
C LEU A 60 -5.36 -8.74 -8.12
N GLU A 61 -5.21 -9.47 -7.00
CA GLU A 61 -5.70 -10.85 -6.87
C GLU A 61 -7.23 -10.94 -7.00
N ALA A 62 -7.96 -9.92 -6.52
CA ALA A 62 -9.40 -9.82 -6.67
C ALA A 62 -9.86 -9.30 -8.05
N GLY A 63 -8.93 -9.06 -8.98
CA GLY A 63 -9.22 -8.56 -10.32
C GLY A 63 -9.49 -7.06 -10.41
N LEU A 64 -9.25 -6.31 -9.33
CA LEU A 64 -9.32 -4.85 -9.33
C LEU A 64 -8.05 -4.26 -9.95
N ASN A 65 -8.23 -3.20 -10.72
CA ASN A 65 -7.15 -2.42 -11.30
C ASN A 65 -7.00 -1.08 -10.53
N PRO A 66 -5.94 -0.89 -9.73
CA PRO A 66 -5.75 0.32 -8.94
C PRO A 66 -5.75 1.62 -9.75
N THR A 67 -5.30 1.61 -11.02
CA THR A 67 -5.25 2.83 -11.85
C THR A 67 -6.58 3.16 -12.52
N LYS A 68 -7.59 2.29 -12.40
CA LYS A 68 -8.94 2.49 -12.98
C LYS A 68 -10.04 2.49 -11.94
N ASP A 69 -9.95 1.60 -10.95
CA ASP A 69 -11.04 1.31 -10.01
C ASP A 69 -10.86 2.04 -8.68
N ALA A 70 -9.64 2.50 -8.35
CA ALA A 70 -9.39 3.20 -7.10
C ALA A 70 -9.89 4.65 -7.15
N LEU A 71 -10.61 5.07 -6.11
CA LEU A 71 -10.99 6.47 -5.92
C LEU A 71 -9.80 7.33 -5.48
N LEU A 72 -8.91 6.74 -4.69
CA LEU A 72 -7.69 7.34 -4.17
C LEU A 72 -6.56 6.31 -4.29
N ILE A 73 -5.36 6.76 -4.65
CA ILE A 73 -4.18 5.93 -4.73
C ILE A 73 -3.04 6.63 -3.99
N GLU A 74 -2.20 5.84 -3.32
CA GLU A 74 -0.98 6.39 -2.73
C GLU A 74 -0.02 6.85 -3.82
N GLY A 75 0.51 8.07 -3.68
CA GLY A 75 1.48 8.64 -4.61
C GLY A 75 2.91 8.19 -4.33
N SER A 76 3.87 8.74 -5.10
CA SER A 76 5.31 8.49 -4.96
C SER A 76 5.87 8.84 -3.57
N GLU A 77 5.20 9.73 -2.84
CA GLU A 77 5.55 10.12 -1.47
C GLU A 77 5.17 9.08 -0.40
N SER A 78 4.60 7.93 -0.81
CA SER A 78 4.24 6.86 0.12
C SER A 78 5.48 6.32 0.82
N PRO A 79 5.49 6.22 2.17
CA PRO A 79 6.59 5.63 2.90
C PRO A 79 6.65 4.08 2.75
N TYR A 80 5.66 3.46 2.08
CA TYR A 80 5.44 2.02 2.09
C TYR A 80 6.03 1.29 0.87
N VAL A 81 7.35 1.42 0.68
CA VAL A 81 8.07 0.62 -0.32
C VAL A 81 8.19 -0.83 0.15
N ASN A 82 7.83 -1.79 -0.72
CA ASN A 82 8.06 -3.22 -0.44
C ASN A 82 9.56 -3.53 -0.41
N ILE A 83 9.99 -4.30 0.58
CA ILE A 83 11.41 -4.63 0.81
C ILE A 83 11.67 -6.14 0.74
N VAL A 84 12.93 -6.48 0.47
CA VAL A 84 13.45 -7.82 0.76
C VAL A 84 13.94 -7.81 2.21
N ALA A 85 13.26 -8.56 3.08
CA ALA A 85 13.66 -8.73 4.47
C ALA A 85 14.42 -10.04 4.66
N VAL A 86 15.54 -9.98 5.38
CA VAL A 86 16.35 -11.15 5.76
C VAL A 86 16.58 -11.12 7.27
N ARG A 87 16.91 -12.28 7.86
CA ARG A 87 17.32 -12.33 9.26
C ARG A 87 18.65 -11.57 9.44
N GLU A 88 18.85 -10.96 10.61
CA GLU A 88 20.03 -10.13 10.91
C GLU A 88 21.37 -10.87 10.71
N ASP A 89 21.44 -12.14 11.11
CA ASP A 89 22.62 -12.99 10.95
C ASP A 89 22.93 -13.35 9.48
N HIS A 90 22.01 -13.06 8.57
CA HIS A 90 22.14 -13.27 7.14
C HIS A 90 22.36 -11.97 6.34
N LYS A 91 22.51 -10.80 7.00
CA LYS A 91 22.60 -9.51 6.30
C LYS A 91 23.76 -9.39 5.30
N ASN A 92 24.83 -10.17 5.50
CA ASN A 92 26.04 -10.17 4.67
C ASN A 92 26.15 -11.41 3.75
N ASP A 93 25.08 -12.22 3.66
CA ASP A 93 25.09 -13.39 2.79
C ASP A 93 25.05 -12.97 1.32
N LYS A 94 26.10 -13.32 0.57
CA LYS A 94 26.24 -12.99 -0.88
C LYS A 94 25.04 -13.39 -1.73
N LYS A 95 24.31 -14.46 -1.37
CA LYS A 95 23.10 -14.88 -2.10
C LYS A 95 22.00 -13.81 -2.09
N PHE A 96 21.88 -13.02 -1.02
CA PHE A 96 20.89 -11.95 -0.94
C PHE A 96 21.33 -10.70 -1.70
N GLU A 97 22.63 -10.39 -1.74
CA GLU A 97 23.17 -9.34 -2.62
C GLU A 97 22.86 -9.66 -4.10
N VAL A 98 23.08 -10.91 -4.51
CA VAL A 98 22.75 -11.39 -5.86
C VAL A 98 21.25 -11.29 -6.13
N LEU A 99 20.40 -11.71 -5.19
CA LEU A 99 18.94 -11.59 -5.31
C LEU A 99 18.52 -10.14 -5.51
N ILE A 100 18.99 -9.22 -4.66
CA ILE A 100 18.66 -7.79 -4.74
C ILE A 100 19.11 -7.22 -6.09
N LYS A 101 20.31 -7.57 -6.56
CA LYS A 101 20.81 -7.14 -7.88
C LYS A 101 19.86 -7.55 -9.01
N TYR A 102 19.36 -8.79 -9.00
CA TYR A 102 18.44 -9.25 -10.03
C TYR A 102 17.05 -8.61 -9.91
N LEU A 103 16.52 -8.48 -8.69
CA LEU A 103 15.23 -7.80 -8.45
C LEU A 103 15.27 -6.32 -8.86
N ARG A 104 16.44 -5.67 -8.75
CA ARG A 104 16.66 -4.28 -9.16
C ARG A 104 17.16 -4.10 -10.60
N SER A 105 17.05 -5.14 -11.44
CA SER A 105 17.48 -5.03 -12.84
C SER A 105 16.49 -4.26 -13.71
N GLU A 106 16.98 -3.62 -14.78
CA GLU A 106 16.13 -2.95 -15.78
C GLU A 106 15.04 -3.87 -16.32
N LYS A 107 15.38 -5.14 -16.58
CA LYS A 107 14.42 -6.16 -17.02
C LYS A 107 13.26 -6.35 -16.04
N VAL A 108 13.51 -6.29 -14.73
CA VAL A 108 12.44 -6.40 -13.72
C VAL A 108 11.64 -5.10 -13.64
N ALA A 109 12.28 -3.94 -13.75
CA ALA A 109 11.57 -2.66 -13.82
C ALA A 109 10.61 -2.61 -15.02
N GLU A 110 11.08 -2.99 -16.22
CA GLU A 110 10.27 -3.09 -17.43
C GLU A 110 9.12 -4.09 -17.29
N PHE A 111 9.40 -5.25 -16.70
CA PHE A 111 8.35 -6.23 -16.40
C PHE A 111 7.28 -5.63 -15.49
N ILE A 112 7.66 -4.94 -14.41
CA ILE A 112 6.70 -4.33 -13.48
C ILE A 112 5.83 -3.30 -14.22
N LEU A 113 6.46 -2.38 -14.97
CA LEU A 113 5.76 -1.31 -15.68
C LEU A 113 4.79 -1.86 -16.75
N SER A 114 5.21 -2.90 -17.48
CA SER A 114 4.39 -3.50 -18.53
C SER A 114 3.29 -4.43 -18.02
N LYS A 115 3.52 -5.14 -16.91
CA LYS A 115 2.58 -6.15 -16.40
C LYS A 115 1.45 -5.53 -15.58
N TYR A 116 1.76 -4.49 -14.79
CA TYR A 116 0.84 -3.98 -13.77
C TYR A 116 0.23 -2.62 -14.13
N ASN A 117 0.58 -2.05 -15.29
CA ASN A 117 -0.03 -0.83 -15.84
C ASN A 117 -0.15 0.31 -14.82
N GLY A 118 0.91 0.54 -14.04
CA GLY A 118 0.98 1.56 -12.99
C GLY A 118 0.39 1.16 -11.63
N GLY A 119 -0.27 -0.01 -11.51
CA GLY A 119 -0.73 -0.55 -10.23
C GLY A 119 0.39 -1.09 -9.34
N VAL A 120 1.58 -1.30 -9.91
CA VAL A 120 2.84 -1.57 -9.21
C VAL A 120 3.91 -0.72 -9.88
N VAL A 121 4.74 -0.05 -9.09
CA VAL A 121 5.80 0.85 -9.58
C VAL A 121 7.15 0.41 -8.99
N PRO A 122 8.23 0.34 -9.79
CA PRO A 122 9.57 0.06 -9.27
C PRO A 122 10.02 1.15 -8.28
N ALA A 123 10.73 0.74 -7.23
CA ALA A 123 11.24 1.64 -6.19
C ALA A 123 12.78 1.83 -6.23
N PHE A 124 13.38 1.58 -7.39
CA PHE A 124 14.82 1.58 -7.64
C PHE A 124 15.15 2.11 -9.03
#